data_AF-A0A7K0Q0D0-F1
#
_entry.id   AF-A0A7K0Q0D0-F1
#
_cell.length_a   1.000
_cell.length_b   1.000
_cell.length_c   1.000
_cell.angle_alpha   90.00
_cell.angle_beta   90.00
_cell.angle_gamma   90.00
#
_symmetry.space_group_name_H-M   'P 1'
#
loop_
_entity.id
_entity.type
_entity.pdbx_description
1 polymer ?
#
loop_
_entity_poly.entity_id
_entity_poly.type
_entity_poly.pdbx_seq_one_letter_code
_entity_poly.pdbx_strand_id
1 'polypeptide(L)'
;MAGRRRFGRVRKLPSGRWQARYSTPDGRDHPAPGTFATKTAADRWLAAVETDIARGQWVDPRSRQLVLSVYADSWLLARSDLKIRTRELYRWLLDKYVLPQLGHLPLDQVTPTVVRAWHATLARDGSPTPTRQAYALLRAILNTAVADELLTRHPCTVRGAGVARSAERSVATLAQVQVQALADAVPSRYRMFILLAAWSGARWGELVALSHDRLDLDRGTMTIDRQYVELEDNSLVLDTPKSAAGVRTVHIPPHLLDDLREHIAGYPDPVSSLVFTNGFGRPLTRGGFRTTWVKAREQAGLPDFRFHDLRHTGNTLAAATGASTKELMARMGHASMRAALIYQHATADRDAAIAAALSRLATGQDVDAASEGRPGPPLHAQGRARPRATGT
;
A
#
# COMPACT_ATOMS: atom_id res chain seq x y z
N MET A 1 -41.40 14.00 -51.74
CA MET A 1 -40.08 14.22 -51.10
C MET A 1 -40.23 14.07 -49.60
N ALA A 2 -39.78 12.96 -49.02
CA ALA A 2 -39.86 12.72 -47.58
C ALA A 2 -38.96 13.70 -46.83
N GLY A 3 -39.55 14.54 -45.98
CA GLY A 3 -38.84 15.52 -45.17
C GLY A 3 -37.78 14.83 -44.32
N ARG A 4 -36.51 15.13 -44.60
CA ARG A 4 -35.34 14.60 -43.89
C ARG A 4 -35.52 14.92 -42.40
N ARG A 5 -35.65 13.88 -41.56
CA ARG A 5 -35.72 14.05 -40.09
C ARG A 5 -34.49 14.85 -39.67
N ARG A 6 -34.71 16.07 -39.17
CA ARG A 6 -33.63 16.95 -38.73
C ARG A 6 -33.31 16.58 -37.30
N PHE A 7 -32.12 16.05 -37.07
CA PHE A 7 -31.61 15.87 -35.72
C PHE A 7 -31.56 17.24 -35.02
N GLY A 8 -32.25 17.34 -33.87
CA GLY A 8 -32.37 18.58 -33.11
C GLY A 8 -33.32 19.65 -33.68
N ARG A 9 -33.36 20.80 -33.00
CA ARG A 9 -34.25 21.94 -33.26
C ARG A 9 -33.44 23.23 -33.27
N VAL A 10 -33.77 24.12 -34.21
CA VAL A 10 -33.14 25.45 -34.33
C VAL A 10 -34.22 26.52 -34.28
N ARG A 11 -34.07 27.52 -33.41
CA ARG A 11 -34.97 28.68 -33.29
C ARG A 11 -34.23 30.01 -33.34
N LYS A 12 -34.87 31.07 -33.86
CA LYS A 12 -34.34 32.43 -33.83
C LYS A 12 -34.76 33.10 -32.52
N LEU A 13 -33.84 33.77 -31.85
CA LEU A 13 -34.09 34.52 -30.61
C LEU A 13 -34.45 35.99 -30.92
N PRO A 14 -35.07 36.72 -29.96
CA PRO A 14 -35.34 38.15 -30.11
C PRO A 14 -34.08 38.99 -30.40
N SER A 15 -32.91 38.53 -29.96
CA SER A 15 -31.60 39.14 -30.25
C SER A 15 -31.13 38.98 -31.70
N GLY A 16 -31.90 38.33 -32.57
CA GLY A 16 -31.53 38.04 -33.96
C GLY A 16 -30.61 36.82 -34.13
N ARG A 17 -30.02 36.30 -33.04
CA ARG A 17 -29.16 35.10 -33.04
C ARG A 17 -29.98 33.80 -33.06
N TRP A 18 -29.36 32.72 -33.50
CA TRP A 18 -29.96 31.40 -33.64
C TRP A 18 -29.54 30.47 -32.50
N GLN A 19 -30.49 29.77 -31.88
CA GLN A 19 -30.24 28.78 -30.84
C GLN A 19 -30.52 27.37 -31.39
N ALA A 20 -29.58 26.45 -31.19
CA ALA A 20 -29.76 25.02 -31.47
C ALA A 20 -29.97 24.24 -30.17
N ARG A 21 -30.80 23.19 -30.23
CA ARG A 21 -31.03 22.20 -29.18
C ARG A 21 -31.11 20.81 -29.79
N TYR A 22 -30.71 19.77 -29.09
CA TYR A 22 -30.76 18.39 -29.58
C TYR A 22 -31.12 17.43 -28.45
N SER A 23 -31.61 16.25 -28.82
CA SER A 23 -31.93 15.19 -27.88
C SER A 23 -30.87 14.10 -27.95
N THR A 24 -30.43 13.64 -26.79
CA THR A 24 -29.45 12.57 -26.62
C THR A 24 -30.14 11.20 -26.52
N PRO A 25 -29.42 10.08 -26.69
CA PRO A 25 -30.00 8.73 -26.63
C PRO A 25 -30.68 8.38 -25.29
N ASP A 26 -30.32 9.08 -24.20
CA ASP A 26 -30.95 9.00 -22.87
C ASP A 26 -32.26 9.81 -22.76
N GLY A 27 -32.71 10.42 -23.87
CA GLY A 27 -33.96 11.19 -23.95
C GLY A 27 -33.88 12.62 -23.42
N ARG A 28 -32.71 13.09 -22.97
CA ARG A 28 -32.54 14.46 -22.45
C ARG A 28 -32.36 15.48 -23.58
N ASP A 29 -32.83 16.70 -23.37
CA ASP A 29 -32.74 17.80 -24.34
C ASP A 29 -31.65 18.80 -23.94
N HIS A 30 -30.59 18.88 -24.75
CA HIS A 30 -29.40 19.69 -24.50
C HIS A 30 -29.36 20.92 -25.43
N PRO A 31 -29.14 22.15 -24.89
CA PRO A 31 -28.87 23.31 -25.71
C PRO A 31 -27.43 23.29 -26.26
N ALA A 32 -27.22 23.97 -27.38
CA ALA A 32 -25.87 24.37 -27.78
C ALA A 32 -25.24 25.28 -26.70
N PRO A 33 -23.90 25.23 -26.50
CA PRO A 33 -23.19 26.09 -25.55
C PRO A 33 -23.38 27.59 -25.75
N GLY A 34 -23.75 27.99 -26.97
CA GLY A 34 -23.98 29.37 -27.33
C GLY A 34 -24.99 29.50 -28.47
N THR A 35 -25.10 30.72 -29.00
CA THR A 35 -26.00 31.05 -30.11
C THR A 35 -25.20 31.37 -31.37
N PHE A 36 -25.76 31.09 -32.54
CA PHE A 36 -25.11 31.21 -33.84
C PHE A 36 -25.59 32.47 -34.56
N ALA A 37 -24.75 33.05 -35.42
CA ALA A 37 -25.13 34.21 -36.22
C ALA A 37 -26.16 33.86 -37.31
N THR A 38 -26.13 32.63 -37.83
CA THR A 38 -27.03 32.18 -38.90
C THR A 38 -27.67 30.83 -38.59
N LYS A 39 -28.84 30.56 -39.19
CA LYS A 39 -29.52 29.27 -39.12
C LYS A 39 -28.64 28.13 -39.63
N THR A 40 -27.93 28.38 -40.73
CA THR A 40 -27.01 27.41 -41.36
C THR A 40 -25.85 27.02 -40.44
N ALA A 41 -25.31 27.97 -39.66
CA ALA A 41 -24.26 27.66 -38.67
C ALA A 41 -24.80 26.78 -37.53
N ALA A 42 -26.02 27.05 -37.06
CA ALA A 42 -26.70 26.22 -36.07
C ALA A 42 -26.97 24.80 -36.58
N ASP A 43 -27.38 24.66 -37.84
CA ASP A 43 -27.61 23.36 -38.47
C ASP A 43 -26.34 22.54 -38.68
N ARG A 44 -25.26 23.20 -39.12
CA ARG A 44 -23.96 22.54 -39.28
C ARG A 44 -23.44 22.01 -37.95
N TRP A 45 -23.62 22.79 -36.88
CA TRP A 45 -23.29 22.35 -35.54
C TRP A 45 -24.13 21.15 -35.10
N LEU A 46 -25.44 21.14 -35.36
CA LEU A 46 -26.30 19.97 -35.06
C LEU A 46 -25.88 18.72 -35.83
N ALA A 47 -25.53 18.84 -37.11
CA ALA A 47 -25.04 17.72 -37.91
C ALA A 47 -23.70 17.15 -37.37
N ALA A 48 -22.82 18.01 -36.87
CA ALA A 48 -21.59 17.58 -36.20
C ALA A 48 -21.90 16.80 -34.91
N VAL A 49 -22.82 17.32 -34.08
CA VAL A 49 -23.27 16.65 -32.85
C VAL A 49 -23.92 15.29 -33.14
N GLU A 50 -24.78 15.20 -34.16
CA GLU A 50 -25.38 13.94 -34.61
C GLU A 50 -24.31 12.92 -34.98
N THR A 51 -23.27 13.38 -35.68
CA THR A 51 -22.15 12.55 -36.11
C THR A 51 -21.32 12.09 -34.90
N ASP A 52 -21.07 12.96 -33.93
CA ASP A 52 -20.34 12.61 -32.71
C ASP A 52 -21.11 11.59 -31.87
N ILE A 53 -22.44 11.70 -31.77
CA ILE A 53 -23.30 10.72 -31.10
C ILE A 53 -23.24 9.38 -31.84
N ALA A 54 -23.40 9.39 -33.17
CA ALA A 54 -23.34 8.17 -33.99
C ALA A 54 -21.98 7.45 -33.88
N ARG A 55 -20.89 8.18 -33.63
CA ARG A 55 -19.55 7.62 -33.42
C ARG A 55 -19.23 7.23 -31.97
N GLY A 56 -20.14 7.47 -31.03
CA GLY A 56 -19.88 7.30 -29.59
C GLY A 56 -18.79 8.24 -29.07
N GLN A 57 -18.59 9.40 -29.71
CA GLN A 57 -17.61 10.42 -29.36
C GLN A 57 -18.24 11.67 -28.73
N TRP A 58 -19.55 11.65 -28.56
CA TRP A 58 -20.28 12.74 -27.94
C TRP A 58 -20.00 12.82 -26.44
N VAL A 59 -19.81 14.05 -25.96
CA VAL A 59 -19.61 14.40 -24.55
C VAL A 59 -20.49 15.60 -24.27
N ASP A 60 -21.20 15.60 -23.12
CA ASP A 60 -22.09 16.70 -22.73
C ASP A 60 -21.33 18.04 -22.83
N PRO A 61 -21.81 19.01 -23.61
CA PRO A 61 -21.16 20.32 -23.70
C PRO A 61 -21.07 21.06 -22.35
N ARG A 62 -21.82 20.66 -21.32
CA ARG A 62 -21.69 21.15 -19.94
C ARG A 62 -20.53 20.51 -19.18
N SER A 63 -20.19 19.24 -19.46
CA SER A 63 -18.98 18.63 -18.88
C SER A 63 -17.69 19.24 -19.45
N ARG A 64 -17.76 19.87 -20.64
CA ARG A 64 -16.68 20.71 -21.21
C ARG A 64 -16.35 21.97 -20.39
N GLN A 65 -17.13 22.28 -19.36
CA GLN A 65 -16.85 23.40 -18.45
C GLN A 65 -16.36 22.95 -17.08
N LEU A 66 -16.34 21.64 -16.80
CA LEU A 66 -15.87 21.15 -15.51
C LEU A 66 -14.34 21.20 -15.48
N VAL A 67 -13.83 22.01 -14.56
CA VAL A 67 -12.41 22.25 -14.37
C VAL A 67 -11.78 21.11 -13.57
N LEU A 68 -10.55 20.72 -13.93
CA LEU A 68 -9.85 19.58 -13.31
C LEU A 68 -9.72 19.73 -11.79
N SER A 69 -9.46 20.93 -11.26
CA SER A 69 -9.36 21.15 -9.82
C SER A 69 -10.65 20.79 -9.08
N VAL A 70 -11.78 21.31 -9.55
CA VAL A 70 -13.11 21.05 -8.97
C VAL A 70 -13.43 19.56 -9.02
N TYR A 71 -13.17 18.92 -10.16
CA TYR A 71 -13.41 17.49 -10.31
C TYR A 71 -12.50 16.66 -9.38
N ALA A 72 -11.19 16.94 -9.34
CA ALA A 72 -10.24 16.24 -8.49
C ALA A 72 -10.57 16.37 -7.00
N ASP A 73 -11.04 17.55 -6.55
CA ASP A 73 -11.48 17.77 -5.18
C ASP A 73 -12.72 16.95 -4.84
N SER A 74 -13.74 16.98 -5.71
CA SER A 74 -14.94 16.17 -5.53
C SER A 74 -14.63 14.67 -5.51
N TRP A 75 -13.71 14.24 -6.38
CA TRP A 75 -13.24 12.87 -6.46
C TRP A 75 -12.54 12.45 -5.16
N LEU A 76 -11.66 13.29 -4.60
CA LEU A 76 -10.96 12.95 -3.35
C LEU A 76 -11.93 12.91 -2.16
N LEU A 77 -12.90 13.82 -2.11
CA LEU A 77 -13.92 13.86 -1.05
C LEU A 77 -14.83 12.63 -1.07
N ALA A 78 -15.22 12.15 -2.26
CA ALA A 78 -16.07 10.97 -2.43
C ALA A 78 -15.40 9.65 -2.02
N ARG A 79 -14.06 9.62 -1.86
CA ARG A 79 -13.27 8.42 -1.57
C ARG A 79 -13.19 8.12 -0.07
N SER A 80 -14.29 7.61 0.49
CA SER A 80 -14.40 7.18 1.89
C SER A 80 -13.57 5.93 2.22
N ASP A 81 -13.13 5.17 1.21
CA ASP A 81 -12.31 3.97 1.33
C ASP A 81 -10.82 4.23 1.60
N LEU A 82 -10.36 5.49 1.49
CA LEU A 82 -8.96 5.84 1.64
C LEU A 82 -8.56 6.00 3.11
N LYS A 83 -7.48 5.31 3.52
CA LYS A 83 -6.78 5.60 4.78
C LYS A 83 -6.31 7.05 4.82
N ILE A 84 -6.29 7.64 6.02
CA ILE A 84 -5.95 9.06 6.27
C ILE A 84 -4.65 9.46 5.56
N ARG A 85 -3.57 8.69 5.73
CA ARG A 85 -2.27 9.00 5.11
C ARG A 85 -2.28 8.97 3.57
N THR A 86 -3.16 8.15 2.98
CA THR A 86 -3.31 8.11 1.52
C THR A 86 -4.06 9.34 1.03
N ARG A 87 -5.03 9.83 1.80
CA ARG A 87 -5.74 11.08 1.53
C ARG A 87 -4.80 12.29 1.63
N GLU A 88 -3.99 12.39 2.69
CA GLU A 88 -2.94 13.42 2.81
C GLU A 88 -1.98 13.39 1.63
N LEU A 89 -1.46 12.20 1.30
CA LEU A 89 -0.56 12.03 0.14
C LEU A 89 -1.23 12.49 -1.16
N TYR A 90 -2.50 12.12 -1.40
CA TYR A 90 -3.21 12.53 -2.61
C TYR A 90 -3.43 14.04 -2.65
N ARG A 91 -3.81 14.65 -1.54
CA ARG A 91 -3.96 16.10 -1.41
C ARG A 91 -2.65 16.82 -1.72
N TRP A 92 -1.55 16.41 -1.07
CA TRP A 92 -0.22 16.97 -1.32
C TRP A 92 0.22 16.78 -2.79
N LEU A 93 -0.01 15.61 -3.39
CA LEU A 93 0.32 15.37 -4.79
C LEU A 93 -0.48 16.28 -5.73
N LEU A 94 -1.77 16.47 -5.46
CA LEU A 94 -2.62 17.38 -6.21
C LEU A 94 -2.10 18.80 -6.13
N ASP A 95 -1.96 19.33 -4.91
CA ASP A 95 -1.64 20.73 -4.67
C ASP A 95 -0.22 21.08 -5.16
N LYS A 96 0.74 20.17 -5.00
CA LYS A 96 2.14 20.41 -5.34
C LYS A 96 2.50 20.10 -6.79
N TYR A 97 1.94 19.05 -7.38
CA TYR A 97 2.42 18.53 -8.67
C TYR A 97 1.39 18.62 -9.80
N VAL A 98 0.09 18.48 -9.51
CA VAL A 98 -0.94 18.38 -10.55
C VAL A 98 -1.62 19.72 -10.80
N LEU A 99 -2.27 20.27 -9.78
CA LEU A 99 -3.13 21.45 -9.89
C LEU A 99 -2.41 22.74 -10.31
N PRO A 100 -1.15 23.00 -9.93
CA PRO A 100 -0.47 24.23 -10.37
C PRO A 100 -0.37 24.40 -11.88
N GLN A 101 -0.25 23.29 -12.63
CA GLN A 101 -0.09 23.33 -14.09
C GLN A 101 -1.36 22.94 -14.84
N LEU A 102 -2.12 21.97 -14.31
CA LEU A 102 -3.28 21.39 -15.00
C LEU A 102 -4.62 21.79 -14.38
N GLY A 103 -4.63 22.30 -13.15
CA GLY A 103 -5.84 22.42 -12.34
C GLY A 103 -6.88 23.35 -12.95
N HIS A 104 -6.47 24.42 -13.63
CA HIS A 104 -7.35 25.39 -14.27
C HIS A 104 -7.96 24.92 -15.60
N LEU A 105 -7.46 23.82 -16.16
CA LEU A 105 -7.93 23.31 -17.44
C LEU A 105 -9.28 22.60 -17.27
N PRO A 106 -10.24 22.85 -18.18
CA PRO A 106 -11.38 21.97 -18.36
C PRO A 106 -10.94 20.54 -18.65
N LEU A 107 -11.71 19.55 -18.20
CA LEU A 107 -11.36 18.13 -18.36
C LEU A 107 -11.06 17.76 -19.82
N ASP A 108 -11.86 18.25 -20.77
CA ASP A 108 -11.69 17.98 -22.21
C ASP A 108 -10.40 18.60 -22.81
N GLN A 109 -9.80 19.58 -22.13
CA GLN A 109 -8.53 20.18 -22.50
C GLN A 109 -7.32 19.48 -21.88
N VAL A 110 -7.53 18.56 -20.93
CA VAL A 110 -6.47 17.70 -20.38
C VAL A 110 -6.15 16.59 -21.40
N THR A 111 -5.54 16.97 -22.51
CA THR A 111 -5.23 16.08 -23.64
C THR A 111 -3.97 15.23 -23.39
N PRO A 112 -3.74 14.14 -24.15
CA PRO A 112 -2.50 13.36 -24.05
C PRO A 112 -1.22 14.18 -24.25
N THR A 113 -1.27 15.19 -25.12
CA THR A 113 -0.13 16.09 -25.38
C THR A 113 0.17 16.95 -24.15
N VAL A 114 -0.87 17.52 -23.53
CA VAL A 114 -0.76 18.32 -22.30
C VAL A 114 -0.20 17.46 -21.16
N VAL A 115 -0.73 16.26 -20.95
CA VAL A 115 -0.25 15.35 -19.89
C VAL A 115 1.20 14.93 -20.12
N ARG A 116 1.61 14.71 -21.38
CA ARG A 116 3.00 14.36 -21.71
C ARG A 116 3.97 15.50 -21.42
N ALA A 117 3.59 16.74 -21.77
CA ALA A 117 4.39 17.92 -21.49
C ALA A 117 4.53 18.14 -19.98
N TRP A 118 3.42 18.10 -19.25
CA TRP A 118 3.42 18.17 -17.78
C TRP A 118 4.32 17.11 -17.13
N HIS A 119 4.19 15.85 -17.54
CA HIS A 119 5.01 14.77 -17.01
C HIS A 119 6.50 14.96 -17.32
N ALA A 120 6.85 15.47 -18.51
CA ALA A 120 8.23 15.76 -18.87
C ALA A 120 8.85 16.85 -17.98
N THR A 121 8.09 17.92 -17.68
CA THR A 121 8.50 18.96 -16.71
C THR A 121 8.75 18.36 -15.34
N LEU A 122 7.82 17.55 -14.83
CA LEU A 122 7.99 16.89 -13.52
C LEU A 122 9.16 15.90 -13.47
N ALA A 123 9.44 15.20 -14.58
CA ALA A 123 10.53 14.24 -14.64
C ALA A 123 11.90 14.93 -14.70
N ARG A 124 11.97 16.14 -15.29
CA ARG A 124 13.20 16.94 -15.35
C ARG A 124 13.51 17.62 -14.01
N ASP A 125 12.49 18.20 -13.39
CA ASP A 125 12.67 19.11 -12.25
C ASP A 125 12.41 18.43 -10.89
N GLY A 126 11.80 17.24 -10.88
CA GLY A 126 11.30 16.55 -9.69
C GLY A 126 12.00 15.24 -9.36
N SER A 127 11.80 14.77 -8.12
CA SER A 127 12.26 13.44 -7.70
C SER A 127 11.43 12.32 -8.36
N PRO A 128 12.02 11.17 -8.74
CA PRO A 128 11.32 10.11 -9.47
C PRO A 128 10.06 9.56 -8.78
N THR A 129 10.06 9.50 -7.44
CA THR A 129 8.95 8.91 -6.67
C THR A 129 7.69 9.80 -6.68
N PRO A 130 7.75 11.08 -6.25
CA PRO A 130 6.62 12.00 -6.35
C PRO A 130 6.10 12.15 -7.78
N THR A 131 6.98 12.29 -8.78
CA THR A 131 6.58 12.40 -10.20
C THR A 131 5.74 11.20 -10.64
N ARG A 132 6.20 9.99 -10.31
CA ARG A 132 5.46 8.75 -10.59
C ARG A 132 4.11 8.70 -9.86
N GLN A 133 4.09 9.08 -8.58
CA GLN A 133 2.86 9.05 -7.77
C GLN A 133 1.83 10.08 -8.27
N ALA A 134 2.28 11.29 -8.63
CA ALA A 134 1.44 12.32 -9.21
C ALA A 134 0.81 11.85 -10.52
N TYR A 135 1.61 11.23 -11.41
CA TYR A 135 1.09 10.66 -12.66
C TYR A 135 0.08 9.54 -12.39
N ALA A 136 0.37 8.64 -11.45
CA ALA A 136 -0.55 7.55 -11.08
C ALA A 136 -1.86 8.08 -10.50
N LEU A 137 -1.82 9.14 -9.69
CA LEU A 137 -2.98 9.79 -9.12
C LEU A 137 -3.83 10.47 -10.20
N LEU A 138 -3.21 11.28 -11.07
CA LEU A 138 -3.91 11.90 -12.19
C LEU A 138 -4.59 10.83 -13.08
N ARG A 139 -3.88 9.74 -13.37
CA ARG A 139 -4.45 8.61 -14.10
C ARG A 139 -5.63 7.98 -13.37
N ALA A 140 -5.60 7.84 -12.05
CA ALA A 140 -6.73 7.30 -11.29
C ALA A 140 -7.96 8.23 -11.37
N ILE A 141 -7.77 9.53 -11.19
CA ILE A 141 -8.84 10.55 -11.28
C ILE A 141 -9.48 10.54 -12.68
N LEU A 142 -8.66 10.56 -13.73
CA LEU A 142 -9.17 10.62 -15.10
C LEU A 142 -9.75 9.29 -15.60
N ASN A 143 -9.38 8.15 -15.02
CA ASN A 143 -10.11 6.90 -15.24
C ASN A 143 -11.55 7.01 -14.73
N THR A 144 -11.77 7.59 -13.54
CA THR A 144 -13.13 7.84 -13.06
C THR A 144 -13.86 8.82 -13.96
N ALA A 145 -13.19 9.87 -14.47
CA ALA A 145 -13.83 10.81 -15.39
C ALA A 145 -14.26 10.16 -16.72
N VAL A 146 -13.51 9.16 -17.20
CA VAL A 146 -13.92 8.35 -18.36
C VAL A 146 -15.11 7.45 -18.01
N ALA A 147 -15.10 6.82 -16.83
CA ALA A 147 -16.21 5.99 -16.36
C ALA A 147 -17.50 6.79 -16.15
N ASP A 148 -17.37 8.05 -15.72
CA ASP A 148 -18.46 9.02 -15.57
C ASP A 148 -18.88 9.67 -16.91
N GLU A 149 -18.33 9.21 -18.04
CA GLU A 149 -18.59 9.69 -19.40
C GLU A 149 -18.27 11.19 -19.62
N LEU A 150 -17.49 11.79 -18.72
CA LEU A 150 -16.99 13.18 -18.83
C LEU A 150 -15.84 13.28 -19.85
N LEU A 151 -15.15 12.17 -20.12
CA LEU A 151 -14.08 12.05 -21.10
C LEU A 151 -14.29 10.86 -22.02
N THR A 152 -14.23 11.09 -23.33
CA THR A 152 -14.30 10.01 -24.34
C THR A 152 -13.07 9.11 -24.33
N ARG A 153 -11.89 9.66 -24.02
CA ARG A 153 -10.61 8.97 -24.10
C ARG A 153 -9.71 9.33 -22.94
N HIS A 154 -9.00 8.33 -22.44
CA HIS A 154 -8.08 8.51 -21.32
C HIS A 154 -6.79 9.24 -21.76
N PRO A 155 -6.44 10.39 -21.15
CA PRO A 155 -5.31 11.18 -21.61
C PRO A 155 -3.93 10.72 -21.10
N CYS A 156 -3.84 10.07 -19.93
CA CYS A 156 -2.56 9.57 -19.42
C CYS A 156 -2.11 8.30 -20.18
N THR A 157 -1.34 8.49 -21.25
CA THR A 157 -0.87 7.44 -22.19
C THR A 157 0.63 7.15 -22.11
N VAL A 158 1.38 7.87 -21.26
CA VAL A 158 2.83 7.67 -21.07
C VAL A 158 3.07 6.30 -20.41
N ARG A 159 3.76 5.42 -21.15
CA ARG A 159 4.01 4.03 -20.73
C ARG A 159 4.95 4.02 -19.52
N GLY A 160 4.55 3.32 -18.46
CA GLY A 160 5.38 3.12 -17.26
C GLY A 160 5.51 4.32 -16.32
N ALA A 161 4.96 5.49 -16.66
CA ALA A 161 5.08 6.71 -15.85
C ALA A 161 4.48 6.59 -14.44
N GLY A 162 3.49 5.72 -14.22
CA GLY A 162 2.93 5.43 -12.90
C GLY A 162 3.56 4.23 -12.16
N VAL A 163 4.47 3.49 -12.82
CA VAL A 163 4.94 2.19 -12.34
C VAL A 163 6.23 2.34 -11.55
N ALA A 164 6.26 1.78 -10.34
CA ALA A 164 7.46 1.82 -9.51
C ALA A 164 8.50 0.85 -10.08
N ARG A 165 9.68 1.38 -10.43
CA ARG A 165 10.88 0.59 -10.69
C ARG A 165 11.85 0.92 -9.56
N SER A 166 11.99 0.02 -8.60
CA SER A 166 13.04 0.13 -7.59
C SER A 166 14.22 -0.70 -8.07
N ALA A 167 15.41 -0.10 -8.09
CA ALA A 167 16.64 -0.86 -8.17
C ALA A 167 16.67 -1.83 -6.97
N GLU A 168 17.06 -3.07 -7.23
CA GLU A 168 17.29 -4.05 -6.18
C GLU A 168 18.45 -3.52 -5.33
N ARG A 169 18.16 -3.17 -4.07
CA ARG A 169 19.23 -2.78 -3.16
C ARG A 169 19.90 -4.06 -2.69
N SER A 170 21.20 -4.17 -2.91
CA SER A 170 22.05 -5.14 -2.25
C SER A 170 22.01 -4.87 -0.75
N VAL A 171 21.18 -5.61 -0.01
CA VAL A 171 21.19 -5.50 1.46
C VAL A 171 22.35 -6.35 1.97
N ALA A 172 23.25 -5.67 2.68
CA ALA A 172 24.56 -6.13 3.08
C ALA A 172 24.55 -7.47 3.84
N THR A 173 25.41 -8.36 3.37
CA THR A 173 25.93 -9.52 4.09
C THR A 173 26.92 -9.03 5.15
N LEU A 174 26.45 -8.87 6.40
CA LEU A 174 27.19 -8.96 7.69
C LEU A 174 26.31 -8.48 8.86
N ALA A 175 25.05 -8.93 8.88
CA ALA A 175 23.98 -8.16 9.52
C ALA A 175 23.78 -8.42 11.02
N GLN A 176 24.22 -9.57 11.56
CA GLN A 176 23.97 -9.91 12.97
C GLN A 176 24.88 -9.13 13.94
N VAL A 177 26.18 -9.06 13.64
CA VAL A 177 27.16 -8.28 14.44
C VAL A 177 26.79 -6.79 14.44
N GLN A 178 26.28 -6.29 13.31
CA GLN A 178 25.84 -4.90 13.16
C GLN A 178 24.54 -4.60 13.92
N VAL A 179 23.57 -5.52 13.95
CA VAL A 179 22.32 -5.34 14.72
C VAL A 179 22.61 -5.25 16.21
N GLN A 180 23.49 -6.11 16.73
CA GLN A 180 23.87 -6.10 18.14
C GLN A 180 24.57 -4.79 18.51
N ALA A 181 25.54 -4.34 17.70
CA ALA A 181 26.22 -3.05 17.90
C ALA A 181 25.24 -1.86 17.91
N LEU A 182 24.24 -1.85 17.00
CA LEU A 182 23.20 -0.82 17.00
C LEU A 182 22.31 -0.87 18.25
N ALA A 183 21.98 -2.07 18.72
CA ALA A 183 21.17 -2.28 19.91
C ALA A 183 21.93 -1.89 21.20
N ASP A 184 23.26 -2.04 21.23
CA ASP A 184 24.12 -1.60 22.34
C ASP A 184 24.42 -0.10 22.32
N ALA A 185 24.35 0.53 21.15
CA ALA A 185 24.59 1.97 20.99
C ALA A 185 23.37 2.86 21.29
N VAL A 186 22.18 2.27 21.47
CA VAL A 186 20.99 3.00 21.94
C VAL A 186 20.87 2.93 23.46
N PRO A 187 20.22 3.91 24.12
CA PRO A 187 19.82 3.78 25.52
C PRO A 187 19.07 2.47 25.78
N SER A 188 19.26 1.85 26.96
CA SER A 188 18.72 0.54 27.31
C SER A 188 17.21 0.39 27.05
N ARG A 189 16.43 1.46 27.26
CA ARG A 189 14.98 1.53 26.94
C ARG A 189 14.63 1.21 25.49
N TYR A 190 15.55 1.42 24.55
CA TYR A 190 15.33 1.20 23.12
C TYR A 190 16.05 -0.03 22.58
N ARG A 191 16.86 -0.71 23.40
CA ARG A 191 17.63 -1.89 22.98
C ARG A 191 16.72 -2.98 22.40
N MET A 192 15.70 -3.39 23.15
CA MET A 192 14.76 -4.43 22.71
C MET A 192 13.92 -4.00 21.49
N PHE A 193 13.67 -2.70 21.32
CA PHE A 193 13.00 -2.17 20.13
C PHE A 193 13.84 -2.38 18.85
N ILE A 194 15.17 -2.20 18.93
CA ILE A 194 16.08 -2.49 17.81
C ILE A 194 16.11 -3.99 17.50
N LEU A 195 16.23 -4.84 18.52
CA LEU A 195 16.27 -6.28 18.36
C LEU A 195 14.98 -6.82 17.72
N LEU A 196 13.80 -6.44 18.24
CA LEU A 196 12.55 -6.87 17.61
C LEU A 196 12.41 -6.33 16.18
N ALA A 197 12.84 -5.09 15.89
CA ALA A 197 12.82 -4.56 14.52
C ALA A 197 13.68 -5.38 13.55
N ALA A 198 14.80 -5.92 14.01
CA ALA A 198 15.66 -6.77 13.22
C ALA A 198 15.09 -8.18 13.04
N TRP A 199 14.52 -8.78 14.08
CA TRP A 199 14.28 -10.23 14.09
C TRP A 199 12.83 -10.65 13.83
N SER A 200 11.87 -9.76 14.06
CA SER A 200 10.44 -10.08 13.90
C SER A 200 9.93 -9.92 12.46
N GLY A 201 10.61 -9.11 11.65
CA GLY A 201 10.03 -8.67 10.38
C GLY A 201 8.76 -7.84 10.59
N ALA A 202 8.67 -7.06 11.66
CA ALA A 202 7.64 -6.03 11.88
C ALA A 202 8.03 -4.70 11.22
N ARG A 203 7.06 -3.81 11.01
CA ARG A 203 7.30 -2.42 10.57
C ARG A 203 7.37 -1.50 11.78
N TRP A 204 7.99 -0.32 11.62
CA TRP A 204 8.04 0.73 12.65
C TRP A 204 6.68 0.92 13.35
N GLY A 205 5.63 1.24 12.60
CA GLY A 205 4.32 1.51 13.19
C GLY A 205 3.70 0.31 13.90
N GLU A 206 3.99 -0.91 13.43
CA GLU A 206 3.55 -2.17 14.06
C GLU A 206 4.23 -2.36 15.42
N LEU A 207 5.53 -2.05 15.52
CA LEU A 207 6.28 -2.14 16.78
C LEU A 207 5.91 -1.02 17.76
N VAL A 208 5.76 0.21 17.27
CA VAL A 208 5.33 1.33 18.13
C VAL A 208 3.93 1.09 18.70
N ALA A 209 3.08 0.35 18.00
CA ALA A 209 1.74 -0.01 18.47
C ALA A 209 1.67 -1.36 19.20
N LEU A 210 2.81 -2.02 19.43
CA LEU A 210 2.84 -3.30 20.12
C LEU A 210 2.48 -3.07 21.60
N SER A 211 1.42 -3.74 22.04
CA SER A 211 0.89 -3.68 23.39
C SER A 211 1.03 -5.03 24.10
N HIS A 212 0.99 -5.01 25.44
CA HIS A 212 1.16 -6.22 26.25
C HIS A 212 0.11 -7.30 25.94
N ASP A 213 -1.13 -6.92 25.62
CA ASP A 213 -2.22 -7.84 25.21
C ASP A 213 -2.01 -8.50 23.83
N ARG A 214 -0.90 -8.17 23.17
CA ARG A 214 -0.49 -8.74 21.88
C ARG A 214 0.79 -9.55 21.98
N LEU A 215 1.29 -9.77 23.20
CA LEU A 215 2.39 -10.66 23.48
C LEU A 215 1.89 -11.91 24.22
N ASP A 216 2.33 -13.06 23.73
CA ASP A 216 2.23 -14.32 24.44
C ASP A 216 3.66 -14.82 24.65
N LEU A 217 4.22 -14.52 25.82
CA LEU A 217 5.62 -14.81 26.13
C LEU A 217 5.87 -16.29 26.40
N ASP A 218 4.83 -17.04 26.79
CA ASP A 218 4.91 -18.48 27.02
C ASP A 218 4.98 -19.22 25.68
N ARG A 219 4.19 -18.79 24.70
CA ARG A 219 4.25 -19.31 23.33
C ARG A 219 5.33 -18.63 22.48
N GLY A 220 5.95 -17.57 22.98
CA GLY A 220 6.96 -16.79 22.28
C GLY A 220 6.42 -16.12 21.01
N THR A 221 5.20 -15.57 21.05
CA THR A 221 4.55 -14.97 19.89
C THR A 221 4.17 -13.51 20.12
N MET A 222 4.19 -12.74 19.03
CA MET A 222 3.57 -11.42 18.95
C MET A 222 2.46 -11.41 17.91
N THR A 223 1.35 -10.75 18.21
CA THR A 223 0.26 -10.52 17.24
C THR A 223 0.34 -9.10 16.70
N ILE A 224 0.39 -8.99 15.37
CA ILE A 224 0.40 -7.73 14.64
C ILE A 224 -0.97 -7.56 14.00
N ASP A 225 -1.83 -6.75 14.62
CA ASP A 225 -3.18 -6.42 14.12
C ASP A 225 -3.44 -4.91 14.03
N ARG A 226 -2.47 -4.10 14.44
CA ARG A 226 -2.53 -2.65 14.53
C ARG A 226 -1.17 -2.00 14.25
N GLN A 227 -1.18 -0.71 13.94
CA GLN A 227 0.01 0.12 13.76
C GLN A 227 -0.30 1.57 14.11
N TYR A 228 0.70 2.30 14.60
CA TYR A 228 0.62 3.76 14.64
C TYR A 228 1.05 4.36 13.30
N VAL A 229 0.23 5.30 12.82
CA VAL A 229 0.49 6.11 11.63
C VAL A 229 0.73 7.54 12.09
N GLU A 230 1.87 8.10 11.69
CA GLU A 230 2.25 9.49 11.95
C GLU A 230 1.72 10.37 10.81
N LEU A 231 0.85 11.32 11.16
CA LEU A 231 0.19 12.26 10.24
C LEU A 231 1.08 13.49 9.98
N GLU A 232 0.66 14.37 9.06
CA GLU A 232 1.44 15.58 8.73
C GLU A 232 1.57 16.57 9.89
N ASP A 233 0.58 16.60 10.78
CA ASP A 233 0.61 17.39 12.02
C ASP A 233 1.45 16.76 13.15
N ASN A 234 2.16 15.66 12.85
CA ASN A 234 2.91 14.82 13.79
C ASN A 234 2.06 14.12 14.85
N SER A 235 0.74 14.09 14.71
CA SER A 235 -0.11 13.26 15.55
C SER A 235 0.05 11.78 15.19
N LEU A 236 -0.14 10.92 16.19
CA LEU A 236 -0.13 9.47 16.02
C LEU A 236 -1.57 8.94 16.08
N VAL A 237 -1.99 8.27 15.02
CA VAL A 237 -3.30 7.61 14.95
C VAL A 237 -3.08 6.11 14.90
N LEU A 238 -3.81 5.38 15.76
CA LEU A 238 -3.85 3.93 15.71
C LEU A 238 -4.73 3.49 14.53
N ASP A 239 -4.19 2.63 13.66
CA ASP A 239 -4.87 2.12 12.47
C ASP A 239 -4.55 0.63 12.27
N THR A 240 -5.31 -0.03 11.43
CA THR A 240 -5.06 -1.39 10.96
C THR A 240 -3.84 -1.45 10.02
N PRO A 241 -3.17 -2.60 9.90
CA PRO A 241 -2.15 -2.85 8.89
C PRO A 241 -2.62 -2.48 7.48
N LYS A 242 -1.67 -2.14 6.61
CA LYS A 242 -1.96 -1.65 5.24
C LYS A 242 -2.77 -2.65 4.39
N SER A 243 -2.65 -3.94 4.67
CA SER A 243 -3.29 -5.02 3.92
C SER A 243 -3.72 -6.13 4.87
N ALA A 244 -4.68 -6.96 4.46
CA ALA A 244 -5.08 -8.16 5.20
C ALA A 244 -3.89 -9.06 5.55
N ALA A 245 -2.95 -9.26 4.61
CA ALA A 245 -1.71 -10.01 4.85
C ALA A 245 -0.81 -9.39 5.95
N GLY A 246 -1.02 -8.11 6.30
CA GLY A 246 -0.29 -7.46 7.38
C GLY A 246 -0.78 -7.89 8.77
N VAL A 247 -2.03 -8.38 8.87
CA VAL A 247 -2.56 -8.95 10.11
C VAL A 247 -2.02 -10.36 10.28
N ARG A 248 -1.19 -10.59 11.30
CA ARG A 248 -0.46 -11.85 11.46
C ARG A 248 0.04 -12.07 12.89
N THR A 249 0.28 -13.32 13.24
CA THR A 249 1.05 -13.69 14.42
C THR A 249 2.46 -14.13 14.00
N VAL A 250 3.47 -13.63 14.70
CA VAL A 250 4.88 -13.90 14.41
C VAL A 250 5.52 -14.53 15.64
N HIS A 251 6.25 -15.63 15.45
CA HIS A 251 7.11 -16.20 16.48
C HIS A 251 8.37 -15.35 16.65
N ILE A 252 8.59 -14.91 17.89
CA ILE A 252 9.78 -14.21 18.34
C ILE A 252 10.91 -15.24 18.45
N PRO A 253 12.10 -15.00 17.89
CA PRO A 253 13.22 -15.91 18.07
C PRO A 253 13.50 -16.18 19.55
N PRO A 254 13.67 -17.45 19.97
CA PRO A 254 13.76 -17.81 21.39
C PRO A 254 14.84 -17.06 22.17
N HIS A 255 15.97 -16.75 21.52
CA HIS A 255 17.08 -16.01 22.13
C HIS A 255 16.74 -14.57 22.54
N LEU A 256 15.58 -14.03 22.15
CA LEU A 256 15.13 -12.69 22.53
C LEU A 256 14.06 -12.70 23.64
N LEU A 257 13.58 -13.86 24.06
CA LEU A 257 12.44 -13.93 24.98
C LEU A 257 12.82 -13.44 26.38
N ASP A 258 14.02 -13.76 26.84
CA ASP A 258 14.50 -13.31 28.16
C ASP A 258 14.79 -11.80 28.15
N ASP A 259 15.48 -11.29 27.12
CA ASP A 259 15.68 -9.85 26.92
C ASP A 259 14.34 -9.09 26.86
N LEU A 260 13.30 -9.69 26.23
CA LEU A 260 11.98 -9.08 26.16
C LEU A 260 11.27 -9.07 27.52
N ARG A 261 11.40 -10.14 28.31
CA ARG A 261 10.89 -10.19 29.69
C ARG A 261 11.57 -9.14 30.56
N GLU A 262 12.89 -9.03 30.46
CA GLU A 262 13.67 -8.03 31.21
C GLU A 262 13.27 -6.60 30.81
N HIS A 263 13.13 -6.33 29.50
CA HIS A 263 12.67 -5.03 29.01
C HIS A 263 11.29 -4.66 29.57
N ILE A 264 10.34 -5.58 29.54
CA ILE A 264 8.97 -5.36 30.06
C ILE A 264 9.00 -5.08 31.57
N ALA A 265 9.81 -5.82 32.33
CA ALA A 265 9.95 -5.62 33.76
C ALA A 265 10.67 -4.31 34.12
N GLY A 266 11.66 -3.89 33.32
CA GLY A 266 12.46 -2.69 33.55
C GLY A 266 11.78 -1.39 33.11
N TYR A 267 10.83 -1.47 32.18
CA TYR A 267 10.11 -0.30 31.65
C TYR A 267 8.59 -0.47 31.71
N PRO A 268 8.00 -0.73 32.89
CA PRO A 268 6.56 -0.87 33.02
C PRO A 268 5.88 0.46 32.69
N ASP A 269 4.82 0.42 31.87
CA ASP A 269 3.97 1.57 31.61
C ASP A 269 2.52 1.24 31.96
N PRO A 270 2.01 1.73 33.10
CA PRO A 270 0.64 1.46 33.52
C PRO A 270 -0.41 2.23 32.71
N VAL A 271 0.00 3.22 31.90
CA VAL A 271 -0.92 4.14 31.20
C VAL A 271 -1.14 3.71 29.76
N SER A 272 -0.08 3.44 29.00
CA SER A 272 -0.21 3.24 27.54
C SER A 272 -0.50 1.79 27.13
N SER A 273 -0.25 0.81 28.01
CA SER A 273 -0.20 -0.64 27.71
C SER A 273 0.78 -1.03 26.61
N LEU A 274 1.63 -0.09 26.15
CA LEU A 274 2.60 -0.31 25.07
C LEU A 274 3.88 -0.91 25.61
N VAL A 275 4.47 -1.79 24.81
CA VAL A 275 5.77 -2.41 25.08
C VAL A 275 6.91 -1.42 24.88
N PHE A 276 6.77 -0.49 23.93
CA PHE A 276 7.79 0.50 23.59
C PHE A 276 7.28 1.92 23.68
N THR A 277 7.85 2.69 24.60
CA THR A 277 7.49 4.08 24.87
C THR A 277 8.72 4.97 24.98
N ASN A 278 8.52 6.27 24.81
CA ASN A 278 9.54 7.25 25.14
C ASN A 278 9.69 7.39 26.66
N GLY A 279 10.61 8.27 27.11
CA GLY A 279 10.83 8.53 28.54
C GLY A 279 9.61 9.07 29.31
N PHE A 280 8.54 9.47 28.62
CA PHE A 280 7.31 10.00 29.19
C PHE A 280 6.12 9.03 29.13
N GLY A 281 6.34 7.75 28.79
CA GLY A 281 5.27 6.76 28.65
C GLY A 281 4.35 6.98 27.44
N ARG A 282 4.83 7.73 26.42
CA ARG A 282 4.07 7.99 25.19
C ARG A 282 4.63 7.15 24.03
N PRO A 283 3.82 6.86 23.00
CA PRO A 283 4.31 6.13 21.83
C PRO A 283 5.49 6.87 21.16
N LEU A 284 6.40 6.09 20.56
CA LEU A 284 7.55 6.63 19.84
C LEU A 284 7.13 7.34 18.54
N THR A 285 7.61 8.57 18.33
CA THR A 285 7.50 9.26 17.04
C THR A 285 8.81 9.15 16.27
N ARG A 286 8.76 9.22 14.93
CA ARG A 286 9.99 9.20 14.12
C ARG A 286 10.86 10.41 14.42
N GLY A 287 10.23 11.58 14.56
CA GLY A 287 10.93 12.82 14.93
C GLY A 287 11.65 12.69 16.27
N GLY A 288 10.98 12.18 17.30
CA GLY A 288 11.54 12.00 18.63
C GLY A 288 12.67 10.98 18.70
N PHE A 289 12.58 9.89 17.92
CA PHE A 289 13.60 8.85 17.90
C PHE A 289 14.80 9.17 17.00
N ARG A 290 14.68 10.13 16.08
CA ARG A 290 15.70 10.42 15.06
C ARG A 290 17.08 10.67 15.65
N THR A 291 17.18 11.51 16.67
CA THR A 291 18.47 11.86 17.28
C THR A 291 19.15 10.65 17.92
N THR A 292 18.38 9.80 18.61
CA THR A 292 18.88 8.55 19.18
C THR A 292 19.39 7.61 18.09
N TRP A 293 18.62 7.45 17.01
CA TRP A 293 19.03 6.59 15.89
C TRP A 293 20.29 7.08 15.18
N VAL A 294 20.40 8.39 14.94
CA VAL A 294 21.57 8.99 14.29
C VAL A 294 22.85 8.78 15.11
N LYS A 295 22.79 8.97 16.43
CA LYS A 295 23.94 8.71 17.31
C LYS A 295 24.33 7.23 17.32
N ALA A 296 23.34 6.34 17.44
CA ALA A 296 23.60 4.90 17.50
C ALA A 296 24.25 4.38 16.22
N ARG A 297 23.77 4.81 15.05
CA ARG A 297 24.34 4.39 13.77
C ARG A 297 25.74 4.96 13.54
N GLU A 298 26.04 6.17 14.01
CA GLU A 298 27.39 6.74 13.95
C GLU A 298 28.37 5.96 14.83
N GLN A 299 27.97 5.65 16.06
CA GLN A 299 28.77 4.85 16.99
C GLN A 299 28.99 3.41 16.49
N ALA A 300 28.00 2.84 15.80
CA ALA A 300 28.11 1.51 15.18
C ALA A 300 28.86 1.51 13.83
N GLY A 301 29.37 2.66 13.35
CA GLY A 301 30.09 2.75 12.07
C GLY A 301 29.20 2.60 10.82
N LEU A 302 27.91 2.92 10.95
CA LEU A 302 26.86 2.69 9.95
C LEU A 302 26.08 3.98 9.61
N PRO A 303 26.75 5.07 9.17
CA PRO A 303 26.13 6.39 9.02
C PRO A 303 24.97 6.44 8.00
N ASP A 304 24.91 5.52 7.04
CA ASP A 304 23.83 5.47 6.03
C ASP A 304 22.72 4.47 6.36
N PHE A 305 22.85 3.74 7.47
CA PHE A 305 21.91 2.70 7.85
C PHE A 305 20.61 3.29 8.40
N ARG A 306 19.50 2.95 7.76
CA ARG A 306 18.16 3.45 8.09
C ARG A 306 17.51 2.45 9.03
N PHE A 307 16.60 2.93 9.88
CA PHE A 307 15.85 2.04 10.77
C PHE A 307 15.16 0.88 10.04
N HIS A 308 14.61 1.14 8.84
CA HIS A 308 13.93 0.09 8.07
C HIS A 308 14.88 -0.97 7.52
N ASP A 309 16.19 -0.71 7.49
CA ASP A 309 17.18 -1.68 7.06
C ASP A 309 17.32 -2.83 8.07
N LEU A 310 16.98 -2.62 9.37
CA LEU A 310 16.83 -3.71 10.36
C LEU A 310 15.84 -4.78 9.88
N ARG A 311 14.68 -4.35 9.39
CA ARG A 311 13.67 -5.26 8.85
C ARG A 311 14.19 -5.96 7.59
N HIS A 312 14.89 -5.24 6.72
CA HIS A 312 15.47 -5.84 5.51
C HIS A 312 16.48 -6.93 5.87
N THR A 313 17.37 -6.64 6.82
CA THR A 313 18.30 -7.61 7.43
C THR A 313 17.58 -8.85 7.91
N GLY A 314 16.54 -8.70 8.74
CA GLY A 314 15.75 -9.82 9.25
C GLY A 314 15.12 -10.68 8.19
N ASN A 315 14.57 -10.05 7.15
CA ASN A 315 13.93 -10.74 6.04
C ASN A 315 14.93 -11.51 5.18
N THR A 316 16.13 -10.95 4.97
CA THR A 316 17.23 -11.66 4.28
C THR A 316 17.68 -12.87 5.11
N LEU A 317 17.87 -12.72 6.42
CA LEU A 317 18.23 -13.82 7.32
C LEU A 317 17.13 -14.91 7.35
N ALA A 318 15.86 -14.51 7.42
CA ALA A 318 14.74 -15.44 7.35
C ALA A 318 14.73 -16.20 6.00
N ALA A 319 14.97 -15.50 4.88
CA ALA A 319 15.10 -16.15 3.58
C ALA A 319 16.29 -17.11 3.54
N ALA A 320 17.39 -16.80 4.25
CA ALA A 320 18.58 -17.64 4.43
C ALA A 320 18.38 -18.89 5.30
N THR A 321 17.22 -19.09 5.94
CA THR A 321 16.89 -20.33 6.71
C THR A 321 16.44 -21.52 5.87
N GLY A 322 15.88 -21.31 4.68
CA GLY A 322 15.26 -22.37 3.87
C GLY A 322 13.78 -22.16 3.61
N ALA A 323 13.17 -21.21 4.32
CA ALA A 323 11.75 -20.94 4.26
C ALA A 323 11.24 -20.70 2.82
N SER A 324 10.12 -21.33 2.51
CA SER A 324 9.38 -21.15 1.26
C SER A 324 8.90 -19.71 1.10
N THR A 325 8.61 -19.31 -0.14
CA THR A 325 8.11 -17.96 -0.43
C THR A 325 6.82 -17.66 0.34
N LYS A 326 5.95 -18.67 0.53
CA LYS A 326 4.68 -18.53 1.24
C LYS A 326 4.87 -18.32 2.75
N GLU A 327 5.80 -19.06 3.37
CA GLU A 327 6.15 -18.87 4.79
C GLU A 327 6.75 -17.49 5.03
N LEU A 328 7.67 -17.06 4.15
CA LEU A 328 8.25 -15.72 4.19
C LEU A 328 7.17 -14.64 4.03
N MET A 329 6.24 -14.79 3.07
CA MET A 329 5.13 -13.86 2.89
C MET A 329 4.25 -13.76 4.15
N ALA A 330 3.92 -14.89 4.78
CA ALA A 330 3.15 -14.95 6.00
C ALA A 330 3.87 -14.26 7.16
N ARG A 331 5.16 -14.56 7.38
CA ARG A 331 5.98 -13.94 8.44
C ARG A 331 6.16 -12.42 8.23
N MET A 332 6.48 -12.00 7.02
CA MET A 332 6.75 -10.60 6.69
C MET A 332 5.48 -9.76 6.54
N GLY A 333 4.32 -10.40 6.37
CA GLY A 333 3.06 -9.72 6.02
C GLY A 333 3.14 -9.02 4.67
N HIS A 334 3.60 -9.76 3.65
CA HIS A 334 3.67 -9.29 2.26
C HIS A 334 2.47 -9.81 1.46
N ALA A 335 1.65 -8.88 0.96
CA ALA A 335 0.51 -9.23 0.10
C ALA A 335 0.93 -9.67 -1.32
N SER A 336 2.14 -9.30 -1.78
CA SER A 336 2.62 -9.62 -3.12
C SER A 336 3.84 -10.53 -3.09
N MET A 337 3.82 -11.60 -3.90
CA MET A 337 4.96 -12.51 -4.07
C MET A 337 6.23 -11.79 -4.54
N ARG A 338 6.09 -10.82 -5.44
CA ARG A 338 7.22 -9.98 -5.92
C ARG A 338 8.01 -9.34 -4.77
N ALA A 339 7.35 -8.91 -3.70
CA ALA A 339 8.01 -8.32 -2.55
C ALA A 339 8.78 -9.35 -1.70
N ALA A 340 8.38 -10.62 -1.72
CA ALA A 340 9.09 -11.70 -1.04
C ALA A 340 10.28 -12.22 -1.86
N LEU A 341 10.14 -12.28 -3.19
CA LEU A 341 11.21 -12.73 -4.10
C LEU A 341 12.50 -11.92 -3.99
N ILE A 342 12.40 -10.61 -3.66
CA ILE A 342 13.55 -9.73 -3.41
C ILE A 342 14.55 -10.35 -2.42
N TYR A 343 14.07 -11.12 -1.44
CA TYR A 343 14.93 -11.72 -0.41
C TYR A 343 15.40 -13.14 -0.77
N GLN A 344 14.70 -13.83 -1.67
CA GLN A 344 15.09 -15.18 -2.11
C GLN A 344 16.22 -15.14 -3.15
N HIS A 345 16.31 -14.09 -3.96
CA HIS A 345 17.41 -13.93 -4.91
C HIS A 345 18.78 -13.81 -4.23
N ALA A 346 18.82 -13.38 -2.96
CA ALA A 346 20.04 -13.31 -2.17
C ALA A 346 20.64 -14.68 -1.78
N THR A 347 19.94 -15.80 -2.03
CA THR A 347 20.34 -17.14 -1.56
C THR A 347 20.57 -18.12 -2.71
N ALA A 348 21.09 -17.67 -3.85
CA ALA A 348 21.29 -18.49 -5.05
C ALA A 348 22.23 -19.72 -4.85
N ASP A 349 22.95 -19.81 -3.73
CA ASP A 349 23.85 -20.93 -3.41
C ASP A 349 23.15 -22.13 -2.72
N ARG A 350 21.82 -22.20 -2.76
CA ARG A 350 21.02 -23.21 -2.03
C ARG A 350 20.88 -24.57 -2.68
N ASP A 351 21.24 -24.71 -3.95
CA ASP A 351 21.01 -25.96 -4.68
C ASP A 351 21.71 -27.16 -4.01
N ALA A 352 22.94 -26.99 -3.55
CA ALA A 352 23.68 -28.01 -2.80
C ALA A 352 23.00 -28.40 -1.47
N ALA A 353 22.41 -27.44 -0.76
CA ALA A 353 21.67 -27.70 0.49
C ALA A 353 20.35 -28.43 0.23
N ILE A 354 19.68 -28.13 -0.89
CA ILE A 354 18.47 -28.83 -1.34
C ILE A 354 18.82 -30.27 -1.69
N ALA A 355 19.87 -30.49 -2.49
CA ALA A 355 20.36 -31.83 -2.83
C ALA A 355 20.72 -32.64 -1.57
N ALA A 356 21.39 -32.02 -0.59
CA ALA A 356 21.71 -32.66 0.68
C ALA A 356 20.47 -33.02 1.51
N ALA A 357 19.43 -32.16 1.51
CA ALA A 357 18.16 -32.44 2.18
C ALA A 357 17.38 -33.58 1.51
N LEU A 358 17.34 -33.60 0.17
CA LEU A 358 16.74 -34.70 -0.60
C LEU A 358 17.46 -36.03 -0.32
N SER A 359 18.79 -36.00 -0.21
CA SER A 359 19.58 -37.17 0.16
C SER A 359 19.21 -37.69 1.56
N ARG A 360 19.11 -36.81 2.57
CA ARG A 360 18.68 -37.20 3.93
C ARG A 360 17.28 -37.83 3.98
N LEU A 361 16.34 -37.29 3.19
CA LEU A 361 14.98 -37.84 3.08
C LEU A 361 14.98 -39.21 2.41
N ALA A 362 15.80 -39.40 1.36
CA ALA A 362 15.92 -40.66 0.65
C ALA A 362 16.63 -41.75 1.47
N THR A 363 17.58 -41.36 2.33
CA THR A 363 18.34 -42.27 3.20
C THR A 363 17.66 -42.54 4.55
N GLY A 364 16.51 -41.92 4.84
CA GLY A 364 15.73 -42.17 6.06
C GLY A 364 16.29 -41.57 7.34
N GLN A 365 17.21 -40.60 7.26
CA GLN A 365 17.87 -40.03 8.45
C GLN A 365 16.97 -39.11 9.30
N ASP A 366 15.76 -38.78 8.84
CA ASP A 366 14.79 -37.93 9.55
C ASP A 366 13.65 -38.71 10.24
N VAL A 367 13.59 -40.04 10.15
CA VAL A 367 12.49 -40.81 10.79
C VAL A 367 12.79 -41.17 12.25
N ASP A 368 14.06 -41.15 12.68
CA ASP A 368 14.45 -41.67 13.99
C ASP A 368 14.47 -40.62 15.12
N ALA A 369 14.54 -39.32 14.81
CA ALA A 369 14.61 -38.26 15.82
C ALA A 369 13.27 -37.94 16.52
N ALA A 370 12.15 -38.49 16.04
CA ALA A 370 10.81 -38.29 16.63
C ALA A 370 10.32 -39.47 17.49
N SER A 371 11.07 -40.58 17.59
CA SER A 371 10.59 -41.80 18.27
C SER A 371 11.21 -42.11 19.63
N GLU A 372 12.32 -41.48 20.01
CA GLU A 372 12.94 -41.71 21.34
C GLU A 372 12.51 -40.65 22.35
N GLY A 373 11.31 -40.81 22.91
CA GLY A 373 10.86 -39.88 23.96
C GLY A 373 9.45 -40.05 24.47
N ARG A 374 8.95 -41.28 24.69
CA ARG A 374 7.78 -41.51 25.56
C ARG A 374 7.69 -42.98 25.99
N PRO A 375 7.86 -43.32 27.28
CA PRO A 375 7.37 -44.59 27.79
C PRO A 375 5.84 -44.48 27.92
N GLY A 376 5.11 -45.29 27.14
CA GLY A 376 3.65 -45.42 27.25
C GLY A 376 3.25 -46.14 28.55
N PRO A 377 2.07 -45.85 29.12
CA PRO A 377 1.61 -46.48 30.35
C PRO A 377 1.22 -47.96 30.11
N PRO A 378 1.30 -48.83 31.13
CA PRO A 378 1.09 -50.25 30.95
C PRO A 378 -0.40 -50.58 30.74
N LEU A 379 -0.64 -51.48 29.79
CA LEU A 379 -1.94 -52.10 29.50
C LEU A 379 -2.32 -53.07 30.63
N HIS A 380 -3.39 -52.76 31.36
CA HIS A 380 -4.11 -53.75 32.16
C HIS A 380 -5.09 -54.51 31.26
N ALA A 381 -4.91 -55.83 31.18
CA ALA A 381 -5.85 -56.76 30.58
C ALA A 381 -6.34 -57.75 31.65
N GLN A 382 -7.61 -57.65 32.05
CA GLN A 382 -8.54 -58.71 32.53
C GLN A 382 -9.95 -58.07 32.54
N GLY A 383 -11.09 -58.66 32.18
CA GLY A 383 -11.51 -60.00 31.82
C GLY A 383 -13.01 -59.96 31.45
N ARG A 384 -13.50 -61.01 30.79
CA ARG A 384 -14.85 -61.16 30.21
C ARG A 384 -15.99 -61.25 31.24
N ALA A 385 -17.19 -60.76 30.90
CA ALA A 385 -18.48 -61.45 31.11
C ALA A 385 -19.62 -60.80 30.29
N ARG A 386 -20.64 -61.60 29.96
CA ARG A 386 -21.66 -61.48 28.89
C ARG A 386 -23.01 -60.88 29.40
N PRO A 387 -24.08 -60.76 28.56
CA PRO A 387 -25.04 -59.64 28.56
C PRO A 387 -26.37 -59.93 29.28
N ARG A 388 -27.19 -58.88 29.49
CA ARG A 388 -28.65 -59.02 29.65
C ARG A 388 -29.42 -57.93 28.90
N ALA A 389 -30.54 -58.39 28.37
CA ALA A 389 -31.50 -57.71 27.52
C ALA A 389 -32.51 -56.84 28.29
N THR A 390 -33.43 -56.28 27.50
CA THR A 390 -34.75 -55.68 27.80
C THR A 390 -34.78 -54.24 28.28
N GLY A 391 -35.19 -53.35 27.36
CA GLY A 391 -35.89 -52.10 27.66
C GLY A 391 -37.23 -52.11 26.92
N THR A 392 -38.31 -52.04 27.68
CA THR A 392 -39.66 -51.58 27.30
C THR A 392 -39.65 -50.20 26.69
#